data_AF-A0A7U6KD63-F1
#
_entry.id   AF-A0A7U6KD63-F1
#
_cell.length_a   1.000
_cell.length_b   1.000
_cell.length_c   1.000
_cell.angle_alpha   90.00
_cell.angle_beta   90.00
_cell.angle_gamma   90.00
#
_symmetry.space_group_name_H-M   'P 1'
#
loop_
_entity.id
_entity.type
_entity.pdbx_description
1 polymer ?
#
loop_
_entity_poly.entity_id
_entity_poly.type
_entity_poly.pdbx_seq_one_letter_code
_entity_poly.pdbx_strand_id
1 'polypeptide(L)'
;MIINVSARTDIPNYYGDWLFSRLEEGYVLVRNPYSYHQVTRYELNTDVVDSIVLWTKNPAPILDRLEQLKPFHPYFFVTITPYDKEIEKQVPPYQEVIESFHSLCDQLY
;
A
#
# COMPACT_ATOMS: atom_id res chain seq x y z
N MET A 1 14.52 8.92 2.64
CA MET A 1 14.32 7.48 2.91
C MET A 1 13.23 6.90 2.00
N ILE A 2 13.39 5.69 1.46
CA ILE A 2 12.32 4.96 0.74
C ILE A 2 11.73 3.90 1.67
N ILE A 3 10.40 3.86 1.78
CA ILE A 3 9.69 2.89 2.63
C ILE A 3 8.92 1.90 1.77
N ASN A 4 9.25 0.60 1.89
CA ASN A 4 8.39 -0.44 1.37
C ASN A 4 7.28 -0.77 2.38
N VAL A 5 6.09 -0.23 2.12
CA VAL A 5 4.95 -0.25 3.03
C VAL A 5 4.25 -1.61 3.05
N SER A 6 4.30 -2.35 1.94
CA SER A 6 3.43 -3.50 1.67
C SER A 6 4.19 -4.82 1.49
N ALA A 7 5.48 -4.86 1.83
CA ALA A 7 6.30 -6.07 1.73
C ALA A 7 5.79 -7.27 2.56
N ARG A 8 4.98 -7.02 3.60
CA ARG A 8 4.45 -8.07 4.49
C ARG A 8 2.98 -8.39 4.27
N THR A 9 2.23 -7.48 3.65
CA THR A 9 0.80 -7.63 3.40
C THR A 9 0.34 -6.63 2.35
N ASP A 10 -0.74 -6.96 1.64
CA ASP A 10 -1.40 -6.08 0.69
C ASP A 10 -2.12 -4.94 1.43
N ILE A 11 -1.35 -3.91 1.78
CA ILE A 11 -1.86 -2.75 2.53
C ILE A 11 -2.93 -1.99 1.74
N PRO A 12 -2.78 -1.70 0.43
CA PRO A 12 -3.83 -1.02 -0.31
C PRO A 12 -5.17 -1.75 -0.30
N ASN A 13 -5.19 -3.08 -0.35
CA ASN A 13 -6.43 -3.84 -0.34
C ASN A 13 -7.06 -3.97 1.06
N TYR A 14 -6.23 -4.22 2.09
CA TYR A 14 -6.75 -4.64 3.41
C TYR A 14 -6.56 -3.63 4.55
N TYR A 15 -5.58 -2.73 4.44
CA TYR A 15 -5.13 -1.90 5.55
C TYR A 15 -4.91 -0.43 5.15
N GLY A 16 -5.64 0.06 4.13
CA GLY A 16 -5.57 1.44 3.67
C GLY A 16 -5.82 2.44 4.81
N ASP A 17 -6.91 2.28 5.55
CA ASP A 17 -7.25 3.17 6.66
C ASP A 17 -6.15 3.23 7.73
N TRP A 18 -5.59 2.07 8.08
CA TRP A 18 -4.47 2.00 9.01
C TRP A 18 -3.25 2.78 8.50
N LEU A 19 -2.90 2.62 7.22
CA LEU A 19 -1.78 3.33 6.60
C LEU A 19 -2.00 4.84 6.69
N PHE A 20 -3.16 5.33 6.29
CA PHE A 20 -3.44 6.76 6.33
C PHE A 20 -3.42 7.32 7.75
N SER A 21 -3.93 6.58 8.75
CA SER A 21 -3.77 7.00 10.15
C SER A 21 -2.30 7.06 10.59
N ARG A 22 -1.41 6.20 10.07
CA ARG A 22 0.03 6.28 10.36
C ARG A 22 0.69 7.48 9.69
N LEU A 23 0.29 7.81 8.46
CA LEU A 23 0.77 9.00 7.75
C LEU A 23 0.31 10.28 8.45
N GLU A 24 -0.93 10.33 8.92
CA GLU A 24 -1.48 11.45 9.70
C GLU A 24 -0.76 11.63 11.05
N GLU A 25 -0.51 10.53 11.78
CA GLU A 25 0.27 10.58 13.02
C GLU A 25 1.76 10.87 12.80
N GLY A 26 2.25 10.74 11.56
CA GLY A 26 3.63 11.03 11.17
C GLY A 26 4.66 9.99 11.63
N TYR A 27 4.23 8.81 12.10
CA TYR A 27 5.17 7.73 12.47
C TYR A 27 4.53 6.33 12.46
N VAL A 28 5.39 5.31 12.44
CA VAL A 28 4.99 3.92 12.68
C VAL A 28 6.02 3.18 13.54
N LEU A 29 5.53 2.26 14.36
CA LEU A 29 6.36 1.32 15.11
C LEU A 29 6.36 -0.03 14.42
N VAL A 30 7.53 -0.53 14.05
CA VAL A 30 7.68 -1.83 13.39
C VAL A 30 8.54 -2.73 14.27
N ARG A 31 8.02 -3.91 14.55
CA ARG A 31 8.74 -4.94 15.30
C ARG A 31 9.70 -5.70 14.38
N ASN A 32 10.91 -5.96 14.85
CA ASN A 32 11.85 -6.80 14.12
C ASN A 32 11.32 -8.26 14.10
N PRO A 33 11.17 -8.89 12.92
CA PRO A 33 10.68 -10.27 12.82
C PRO A 33 11.61 -11.31 13.48
N TYR A 34 12.90 -11.01 13.63
CA TYR A 34 13.88 -11.90 14.25
C TYR A 34 14.11 -11.65 15.74
N SER A 35 13.77 -10.45 16.23
CA SER A 35 13.94 -10.07 17.63
C SER A 35 12.70 -9.36 18.13
N TYR A 36 11.81 -10.11 18.80
CA TYR A 36 10.51 -9.61 19.22
C TYR A 36 10.61 -8.37 20.11
N HIS A 37 11.61 -8.27 20.98
CA HIS A 37 11.77 -7.14 21.89
C HIS A 37 12.30 -5.87 21.20
N GLN A 38 12.80 -5.96 19.98
CA GLN A 38 13.27 -4.82 19.22
C GLN A 38 12.13 -4.20 18.41
N VAL A 39 11.77 -2.97 18.77
CA VAL A 39 10.77 -2.15 18.07
C VAL A 39 11.45 -0.90 17.54
N THR A 40 11.39 -0.69 16.23
CA THR A 40 11.94 0.49 15.58
C THR A 40 10.82 1.47 15.28
N ARG A 41 11.03 2.74 15.62
CA ARG A 41 10.17 3.85 15.21
C ARG A 41 10.70 4.41 13.88
N TYR A 42 9.81 4.52 12.90
CA TYR A 42 10.06 5.21 11.63
C TYR A 42 9.21 6.47 11.60
N GLU A 43 9.85 7.60 11.27
CA GLU A 43 9.16 8.85 10.97
C GLU A 43 8.56 8.77 9.56
N LEU A 44 7.31 9.20 9.43
CA LEU A 44 6.49 9.15 8.22
C LEU A 44 6.04 10.55 7.81
N ASN A 45 6.99 11.46 7.63
CA ASN A 45 6.74 12.80 7.11
C ASN A 45 7.54 13.02 5.82
N THR A 46 7.11 13.99 5.02
CA THR A 46 7.67 14.29 3.70
C THR A 46 9.08 14.88 3.76
N ASP A 47 9.54 15.36 4.92
CA ASP A 47 10.89 15.91 5.07
C ASP A 47 11.96 14.80 5.11
N VAL A 48 11.56 13.56 5.47
CA VAL A 48 12.47 12.42 5.61
C VAL A 48 12.12 11.23 4.72
N VAL A 49 10.86 11.13 4.26
CA VAL A 49 10.40 10.08 3.34
C VAL A 49 10.38 10.62 1.91
N ASP A 50 11.25 10.08 1.06
CA ASP A 50 11.33 10.48 -0.34
C ASP A 50 10.26 9.77 -1.17
N SER A 51 9.96 8.51 -0.84
CA SER A 51 8.99 7.70 -1.57
C SER A 51 8.41 6.56 -0.73
N ILE A 52 7.14 6.21 -0.97
CA ILE A 52 6.50 4.99 -0.47
C ILE A 52 6.26 3.99 -1.60
N VAL A 53 6.61 2.73 -1.35
CA VAL A 53 6.40 1.62 -2.28
C VAL A 53 5.24 0.75 -1.80
N LEU A 54 4.27 0.57 -2.69
CA LEU A 54 3.01 -0.14 -2.45
C LEU A 54 2.88 -1.30 -3.44
N TRP A 55 2.37 -2.42 -2.97
CA TRP A 55 2.13 -3.63 -3.74
C TRP A 55 0.73 -4.11 -3.40
N THR A 56 -0.08 -4.31 -4.44
CA THR A 56 -1.45 -4.80 -4.26
C THR A 56 -1.90 -5.74 -5.38
N LYS A 57 -2.84 -6.60 -5.05
CA LYS A 57 -3.66 -7.35 -6.03
C LYS A 57 -5.02 -6.69 -6.26
N ASN A 58 -5.35 -5.63 -5.53
CA ASN A 58 -6.61 -4.89 -5.69
C ASN A 58 -6.40 -3.41 -5.32
N PRO A 59 -6.17 -2.54 -6.31
CA PRO A 59 -6.03 -1.10 -6.07
C PRO A 59 -7.32 -0.41 -5.62
N ALA A 60 -8.49 -0.97 -5.91
CA ALA A 60 -9.77 -0.27 -5.75
C ALA A 60 -9.96 0.42 -4.39
N PRO A 61 -9.64 -0.21 -3.23
CA PRO A 61 -9.94 0.38 -1.93
C PRO A 61 -9.13 1.64 -1.60
N ILE A 62 -8.00 1.88 -2.27
CA ILE A 62 -7.14 3.04 -1.97
C ILE A 62 -7.38 4.23 -2.90
N LEU A 63 -8.11 4.04 -4.01
CA LEU A 63 -8.24 5.05 -5.07
C LEU A 63 -8.81 6.38 -4.56
N ASP A 64 -9.86 6.35 -3.74
CA ASP A 64 -10.53 7.55 -3.22
C ASP A 64 -9.63 8.42 -2.31
N ARG A 65 -8.50 7.89 -1.86
CA ARG A 65 -7.58 8.55 -0.94
C ARG A 65 -6.18 8.75 -1.53
N LEU A 66 -6.00 8.50 -2.82
CA LEU A 66 -4.70 8.51 -3.48
C LEU A 66 -4.01 9.88 -3.42
N GLU A 67 -4.78 10.97 -3.45
CA GLU A 67 -4.28 12.34 -3.27
C GLU A 67 -3.46 12.53 -1.98
N GLN A 68 -3.84 11.84 -0.90
CA GLN A 68 -3.13 11.91 0.39
C GLN A 68 -1.75 11.24 0.31
N LEU A 69 -1.52 10.35 -0.67
CA LEU A 69 -0.24 9.67 -0.87
C LEU A 69 0.71 10.45 -1.79
N LYS A 70 0.20 11.32 -2.67
CA LYS A 70 1.01 12.05 -3.66
C LYS A 70 2.22 12.79 -3.09
N PRO A 71 2.16 13.45 -1.92
CA PRO A 71 3.33 14.09 -1.32
C PRO A 71 4.47 13.12 -1.00
N PHE A 72 4.18 11.82 -0.88
CA PHE A 72 5.14 10.76 -0.61
C PHE A 72 5.57 10.01 -1.88
N HIS A 73 5.39 10.60 -3.07
CA HIS A 73 5.79 10.04 -4.38
C HIS A 73 5.52 8.52 -4.48
N PRO A 74 4.24 8.10 -4.45
CA PRO A 74 3.88 6.71 -4.29
C PRO A 74 4.24 5.91 -5.55
N TYR A 75 4.86 4.75 -5.35
CA TYR A 75 5.20 3.82 -6.42
C TYR A 75 4.44 2.52 -6.23
N PHE A 76 3.60 2.16 -7.20
CA PHE A 76 2.75 0.97 -7.12
C PHE A 76 3.28 -0.19 -7.95
N PHE A 77 3.28 -1.37 -7.35
CA PHE A 77 3.33 -2.66 -7.99
C PHE A 77 1.93 -3.27 -7.95
N VAL A 78 1.36 -3.58 -9.11
CA VAL A 78 0.06 -4.28 -9.19
C VAL A 78 0.28 -5.66 -9.77
N THR A 79 -0.20 -6.69 -9.06
CA THR A 79 -0.16 -8.07 -9.55
C THR A 79 -1.54 -8.51 -9.99
N ILE A 80 -1.65 -8.88 -11.26
CA ILE A 80 -2.87 -9.37 -11.87
C ILE A 80 -2.71 -10.88 -12.08
N THR A 81 -3.54 -11.68 -11.43
CA THR A 81 -3.53 -13.14 -11.53
C THR A 81 -4.91 -13.64 -11.95
N PRO A 82 -5.02 -14.57 -12.93
CA PRO A 82 -6.30 -15.09 -13.42
C PRO A 82 -6.82 -16.27 -12.56
N TYR A 83 -6.58 -16.22 -11.26
CA TYR A 83 -7.05 -17.27 -10.34
C TYR A 83 -8.50 -17.01 -9.92
N ASP A 84 -9.22 -18.08 -9.62
CA ASP A 84 -10.58 -17.99 -9.11
C ASP A 84 -10.61 -17.86 -7.57
N LYS A 85 -11.82 -17.84 -7.03
CA LYS A 85 -12.06 -17.71 -5.59
C LYS A 85 -11.68 -18.94 -4.78
N GLU A 86 -11.35 -20.07 -5.40
CA GLU A 86 -10.84 -21.24 -4.67
C GLU A 86 -9.41 -20.98 -4.20
N ILE A 87 -8.60 -20.30 -5.01
CA ILE A 87 -7.21 -19.92 -4.70
C ILE A 87 -7.15 -18.53 -4.04
N GLU A 88 -7.85 -17.53 -4.60
CA GLU A 88 -7.75 -16.13 -4.18
C GLU A 88 -9.10 -15.54 -3.74
N LYS A 89 -9.60 -16.01 -2.59
CA LYS A 89 -10.92 -15.64 -2.06
C LYS A 89 -11.18 -14.13 -1.99
N GLN A 90 -10.19 -13.37 -1.54
CA GLN A 90 -10.32 -11.94 -1.24
C GLN A 90 -9.80 -11.01 -2.36
N VAL A 91 -9.37 -11.57 -3.50
CA VAL A 91 -8.94 -10.78 -4.67
C VAL A 91 -10.09 -10.74 -5.68
N PRO A 92 -10.49 -9.58 -6.21
CA PRO A 92 -11.52 -9.50 -7.27
C PRO A 92 -11.13 -10.29 -8.52
N PRO A 93 -12.09 -10.62 -9.41
CA PRO A 93 -11.78 -11.11 -10.75
C PRO A 93 -10.74 -10.22 -11.46
N TYR A 94 -9.82 -10.83 -12.21
CA TYR A 94 -8.69 -10.11 -12.78
C TYR A 94 -9.11 -8.95 -13.71
N GLN A 95 -10.27 -9.02 -14.35
CA GLN A 95 -10.83 -7.95 -15.16
C GLN A 95 -11.12 -6.69 -14.32
N GLU A 96 -11.72 -6.86 -13.13
CA GLU A 96 -11.98 -5.74 -12.20
C GLU A 96 -10.67 -5.15 -11.67
N VAL A 97 -9.65 -5.98 -11.46
CA VAL A 97 -8.30 -5.52 -11.06
C VAL A 97 -7.66 -4.69 -12.17
N ILE A 98 -7.82 -5.08 -13.45
CA ILE A 98 -7.35 -4.30 -14.61
C ILE A 98 -8.03 -2.94 -14.67
N GLU A 99 -9.35 -2.88 -14.50
CA GLU A 99 -10.11 -1.62 -14.48
C GLU A 99 -9.67 -0.70 -13.33
N SER A 100 -9.47 -1.28 -12.15
CA SER A 100 -8.94 -0.57 -10.98
C SER A 100 -7.52 -0.07 -11.21
N PHE A 101 -6.70 -0.83 -11.95
CA PHE A 101 -5.34 -0.43 -12.30
C PHE A 101 -5.31 0.71 -13.32
N HIS A 102 -6.22 0.72 -14.30
CA HIS A 102 -6.39 1.88 -15.19
C HIS A 102 -6.75 3.13 -14.38
N SER A 103 -7.73 3.01 -13.48
CA SER A 103 -8.14 4.12 -12.61
C SER A 103 -7.00 4.62 -11.72
N LEU A 104 -6.13 3.72 -11.24
CA LEU A 104 -4.93 4.07 -10.50
C LEU A 104 -3.96 4.89 -11.36
N CYS A 105 -3.66 4.43 -12.57
CA CYS A 105 -2.76 5.12 -13.50
C CYS A 105 -3.27 6.52 -13.86
N ASP A 106 -4.57 6.65 -14.17
CA ASP A 106 -5.21 7.90 -14.57
C ASP A 106 -5.23 8.96 -13.45
N GLN A 107 -5.11 8.55 -12.19
CA GLN A 107 -5.07 9.47 -11.05
C GLN A 107 -3.64 9.80 -10.60
N LEU A 108 -2.67 8.93 -10.89
CA LEU A 108 -1.25 9.16 -10.58
C LEU A 108 -0.53 10.04 -11.60
N TYR A 109 -0.94 9.98 -12.87
CA TYR A 109 -0.29 10.64 -14.01
C TYR A 109 -1.27 11.51 -14.81
#